data_AF-A0A2D6X7N5-F1
#
_entry.id   AF-A0A2D6X7N5-F1
#
_cell.length_a   1.000
_cell.length_b   1.000
_cell.length_c   1.000
_cell.angle_alpha   90.00
_cell.angle_beta   90.00
_cell.angle_gamma   90.00
#
_symmetry.space_group_name_H-M   'P 1'
#
loop_
_entity.id
_entity.type
_entity.pdbx_description
1 polymer ?
#
loop_
_entity_poly.entity_id
_entity_poly.type
_entity_poly.pdbx_seq_one_letter_code
_entity_poly.pdbx_strand_id
1 'polypeptide(L)'
;MLSIAKPNNNVKEETMEATIIVHPENEEAYQKLSVQIEGLARIAKSRVILTADDLKPATDDLSLIAQLHTELEAYRKSFTQPLLVYKAEIDETFKLLSEPLVEANKVTKQKVLAFRAEEERKRQEAEAINREKQELAERERKLAEEKGEAAPAEPELVDVPLEPTGRIRTDMGLAGQRMVKKWEVEDISQVPAMYLSVEAGKVNKVVKAGGSIPGIRIWEEPTLAVTARRHD
;
A
#
# COMPACT_ATOMS: atom_id res chain seq x y z
N MET A 1 -46.20 34.57 -17.92
CA MET A 1 -46.06 33.70 -16.73
C MET A 1 -46.14 32.24 -17.19
N LEU A 2 -45.00 31.63 -17.54
CA LEU A 2 -44.94 30.19 -17.83
C LEU A 2 -44.38 29.46 -16.61
N SER A 3 -45.22 28.66 -15.98
CA SER A 3 -44.89 27.77 -14.88
C SER A 3 -44.28 26.49 -15.45
N ILE A 4 -43.01 26.24 -15.16
CA ILE A 4 -42.31 25.00 -15.52
C ILE A 4 -42.39 24.08 -14.32
N ALA A 5 -43.28 23.09 -14.39
CA ALA A 5 -43.40 22.01 -13.42
C ALA A 5 -42.12 21.16 -13.45
N LYS A 6 -41.44 21.05 -12.31
CA LYS A 6 -40.30 20.13 -12.14
C LYS A 6 -40.83 18.70 -11.96
N PRO A 7 -40.28 17.69 -12.65
CA PRO A 7 -40.66 16.31 -12.43
C PRO A 7 -40.16 15.83 -11.06
N ASN A 8 -41.11 15.31 -10.27
CA ASN A 8 -40.90 14.74 -8.95
C ASN A 8 -40.27 13.35 -9.12
N ASN A 9 -38.94 13.27 -9.11
CA ASN A 9 -38.22 12.01 -9.24
C ASN A 9 -38.14 11.32 -7.88
N ASN A 10 -39.22 10.62 -7.52
CA ASN A 10 -39.31 9.83 -6.31
C ASN A 10 -38.56 8.50 -6.53
N VAL A 11 -37.23 8.54 -6.42
CA VAL A 11 -36.40 7.34 -6.35
C VAL A 11 -36.63 6.74 -4.97
N LYS A 12 -37.38 5.65 -4.91
CA LYS A 12 -37.47 4.82 -3.70
C LYS A 12 -36.07 4.29 -3.42
N GLU A 13 -35.41 4.85 -2.41
CA GLU A 13 -34.25 4.23 -1.79
C GLU A 13 -34.73 2.93 -1.14
N GLU A 14 -34.63 1.82 -1.87
CA GLU A 14 -34.71 0.49 -1.26
C GLU A 14 -33.48 0.33 -0.37
N THR A 15 -33.64 0.67 0.90
CA THR A 15 -32.68 0.30 1.94
C THR A 15 -32.59 -1.23 1.94
N MET A 16 -31.52 -1.77 1.37
CA MET A 16 -31.20 -3.19 1.48
C MET A 16 -30.89 -3.49 2.94
N GLU A 17 -31.89 -3.91 3.70
CA GLU A 17 -31.69 -4.49 5.02
C GLU A 17 -31.00 -5.85 4.84
N ALA A 18 -29.67 -5.84 4.80
CA ALA A 18 -28.90 -7.07 4.83
C ALA A 18 -29.08 -7.72 6.20
N THR A 19 -29.87 -8.79 6.25
CA THR A 19 -29.89 -9.69 7.40
C THR A 19 -28.55 -10.40 7.47
N ILE A 20 -27.66 -9.94 8.36
CA ILE A 20 -26.35 -10.55 8.58
C ILE A 20 -26.56 -11.80 9.43
N ILE A 21 -26.35 -12.98 8.83
CA ILE A 21 -26.29 -14.24 9.57
C ILE A 21 -24.88 -14.36 10.14
N VAL A 22 -24.75 -14.23 11.47
CA VAL A 22 -23.48 -14.25 12.20
C VAL A 22 -23.07 -15.67 12.62
N HIS A 23 -24.02 -16.61 12.63
CA HIS A 23 -23.86 -17.98 13.09
C HIS A 23 -24.30 -19.00 12.04
N PRO A 24 -23.51 -19.20 10.96
CA PRO A 24 -23.85 -20.16 9.91
C PRO A 24 -24.00 -21.59 10.43
N GLU A 25 -23.41 -21.92 11.58
CA GLU A 25 -23.53 -23.22 12.22
C GLU A 25 -24.97 -23.58 12.63
N ASN A 26 -25.85 -22.61 12.81
CA ASN A 26 -27.24 -22.86 13.19
C ASN A 26 -28.16 -23.13 11.99
N GLU A 27 -27.68 -22.91 10.78
CA GLU A 27 -28.45 -23.08 9.56
C GLU A 27 -28.59 -24.57 9.20
N GLU A 28 -29.78 -24.98 8.77
CA GLU A 28 -30.04 -26.38 8.36
C GLU A 28 -29.11 -26.82 7.21
N ALA A 29 -28.79 -25.90 6.29
CA ALA A 29 -27.88 -26.15 5.19
C ALA A 29 -26.45 -26.47 5.67
N TYR A 30 -25.94 -25.75 6.67
CA TYR A 30 -24.64 -26.03 7.28
C TYR A 30 -24.65 -27.41 7.94
N GLN A 31 -25.68 -27.71 8.73
CA GLN A 31 -25.79 -28.98 9.44
C GLN A 31 -25.79 -30.16 8.44
N LYS A 32 -26.56 -30.06 7.34
CA LYS A 32 -26.56 -31.07 6.27
C LYS A 32 -25.18 -31.27 5.65
N LEU A 33 -24.50 -30.18 5.27
CA LEU A 33 -23.15 -30.24 4.69
C LEU A 33 -22.14 -30.83 5.67
N SER A 34 -22.20 -30.44 6.95
CA SER A 34 -21.28 -30.93 7.98
C SER A 34 -21.38 -32.44 8.16
N VAL A 35 -22.60 -33.00 8.22
CA VAL A 35 -22.84 -34.44 8.33
C VAL A 35 -22.31 -35.19 7.11
N GLN A 36 -22.52 -34.66 5.90
CA GLN A 36 -21.99 -35.26 4.67
C GLN A 36 -20.46 -35.26 4.63
N ILE A 37 -19.84 -34.14 4.99
CA ILE A 37 -18.37 -33.99 5.04
C ILE A 37 -17.77 -34.94 6.07
N GLU A 38 -18.33 -35.02 7.28
CA GLU A 38 -17.87 -35.93 8.31
C GLU A 38 -18.03 -37.40 7.90
N GLY A 39 -19.14 -37.73 7.24
CA GLY A 39 -19.39 -39.06 6.69
C GLY A 39 -18.31 -39.48 5.70
N LEU A 40 -18.01 -38.63 4.71
CA LEU A 40 -16.96 -38.89 3.73
C LEU A 40 -15.56 -38.88 4.33
N ALA A 41 -15.29 -37.97 5.27
CA ALA A 41 -14.01 -37.95 5.97
C ALA A 41 -13.77 -39.26 6.73
N ARG A 42 -14.81 -39.85 7.32
CA ARG A 42 -14.73 -41.16 7.98
C ARG A 42 -14.47 -42.27 6.96
N ILE A 43 -15.20 -42.29 5.86
CA ILE A 43 -15.03 -43.28 4.77
C ILE A 43 -13.59 -43.21 4.24
N ALA A 44 -13.13 -42.00 3.89
CA ALA A 44 -11.78 -41.76 3.38
C ALA A 44 -10.69 -42.20 4.37
N LYS A 45 -10.83 -41.90 5.66
CA LYS A 45 -9.88 -42.32 6.71
C LYS A 45 -9.82 -43.84 6.87
N SER A 46 -10.93 -44.54 6.67
CA SER A 46 -11.01 -46.00 6.80
C SER A 46 -10.67 -46.76 5.51
N ARG A 47 -10.51 -46.04 4.38
CA ARG A 47 -10.35 -46.66 3.06
C ARG A 47 -8.94 -47.21 2.88
N VAL A 48 -8.86 -48.47 2.45
CA VAL A 48 -7.61 -49.13 2.06
C VAL A 48 -7.73 -49.50 0.58
N ILE A 49 -6.73 -49.12 -0.21
CA ILE A 49 -6.66 -49.40 -1.65
C ILE A 49 -5.57 -50.45 -1.84
N LEU A 50 -5.96 -51.69 -2.17
CA LEU A 50 -5.02 -52.81 -2.34
C LEU A 50 -4.91 -53.25 -3.80
N THR A 51 -5.96 -53.02 -4.58
CA THR A 51 -6.10 -53.51 -5.95
C THR A 51 -6.48 -52.38 -6.91
N ALA A 52 -6.34 -52.63 -8.21
CA ALA A 52 -6.75 -51.68 -9.23
C ALA A 52 -8.28 -51.45 -9.23
N ASP A 53 -9.07 -52.44 -8.84
CA ASP A 53 -10.53 -52.32 -8.78
C ASP A 53 -10.99 -51.35 -7.67
N ASP A 54 -10.19 -51.18 -6.61
CA ASP A 54 -10.44 -50.22 -5.53
C ASP A 54 -10.26 -48.76 -6.00
N LEU A 55 -9.57 -48.52 -7.11
CA LEU A 55 -9.30 -47.16 -7.62
C LEU A 55 -10.55 -46.46 -8.11
N LYS A 56 -11.51 -47.20 -8.68
CA LYS A 56 -12.75 -46.62 -9.19
C LYS A 56 -13.59 -45.99 -8.07
N PRO A 57 -14.00 -46.72 -7.01
CA PRO A 57 -14.73 -46.10 -5.90
C PRO A 57 -13.88 -45.03 -5.20
N ALA A 58 -12.55 -45.18 -5.11
CA ALA A 58 -11.66 -44.12 -4.60
C ALA A 58 -11.74 -42.82 -5.42
N THR A 59 -11.77 -42.93 -6.74
CA THR A 59 -11.89 -41.77 -7.63
C THR A 59 -13.28 -41.13 -7.56
N ASP A 60 -14.34 -41.94 -7.40
CA ASP A 60 -15.70 -41.44 -7.20
C ASP A 60 -15.82 -40.65 -5.89
N ASP A 61 -15.28 -41.18 -4.78
CA ASP A 61 -15.20 -40.47 -3.50
C ASP A 61 -14.41 -39.15 -3.63
N LEU A 62 -13.26 -39.16 -4.31
CA LEU A 62 -12.46 -37.96 -4.53
C LEU A 62 -13.24 -36.88 -5.32
N SER A 63 -14.05 -37.31 -6.29
CA SER A 63 -14.91 -36.42 -7.06
C SER A 63 -16.00 -35.79 -6.17
N LEU A 64 -16.61 -36.60 -5.30
CA LEU A 64 -17.62 -36.13 -4.36
C LEU A 64 -17.03 -35.17 -3.30
N ILE A 65 -15.83 -35.47 -2.79
CA ILE A 65 -15.09 -34.57 -1.88
C ILE A 65 -14.85 -33.21 -2.55
N ALA A 66 -14.41 -33.21 -3.82
CA ALA A 66 -14.18 -31.98 -4.56
C ALA A 66 -15.47 -31.17 -4.81
N GLN A 67 -16.60 -31.85 -5.05
CA GLN A 67 -17.92 -31.21 -5.18
C GLN A 67 -18.34 -30.55 -3.87
N LEU A 68 -18.33 -31.29 -2.75
CA LEU A 68 -18.70 -30.74 -1.45
C LEU A 68 -17.78 -29.60 -0.99
N HIS A 69 -16.49 -29.67 -1.31
CA HIS A 69 -15.58 -28.55 -1.08
C HIS A 69 -16.01 -27.30 -1.87
N THR A 70 -16.41 -27.47 -3.13
CA THR A 70 -16.91 -26.37 -3.95
C THR A 70 -18.21 -25.80 -3.41
N GLU A 71 -19.14 -26.65 -2.98
CA GLU A 71 -20.40 -26.24 -2.35
C GLU A 71 -20.16 -25.50 -1.03
N LEU A 72 -19.26 -26.00 -0.17
CA LEU A 72 -18.87 -25.35 1.07
C LEU A 72 -18.27 -23.97 0.81
N GLU A 73 -17.41 -23.84 -0.21
CA GLU A 73 -16.84 -22.55 -0.60
C GLU A 73 -17.89 -21.59 -1.17
N ALA A 74 -18.85 -22.08 -1.94
CA ALA A 74 -19.97 -21.28 -2.42
C ALA A 74 -20.85 -20.81 -1.25
N TYR A 75 -21.13 -21.69 -0.29
CA TYR A 75 -21.87 -21.39 0.92
C TYR A 75 -21.12 -20.36 1.77
N ARG A 76 -19.82 -20.52 2.02
CA ARG A 76 -18.99 -19.50 2.70
C ARG A 76 -19.10 -18.13 2.00
N LYS A 77 -18.98 -18.12 0.67
CA LYS A 77 -19.04 -16.89 -0.12
C LYS A 77 -20.40 -16.21 -0.06
N SER A 78 -21.51 -16.92 0.08
CA SER A 78 -22.83 -16.29 0.19
C SER A 78 -22.95 -15.42 1.44
N PHE A 79 -22.24 -15.75 2.53
CA PHE A 79 -22.14 -14.91 3.74
C PHE A 79 -21.10 -13.81 3.61
N THR A 80 -19.91 -14.13 3.10
CA THR A 80 -18.79 -13.17 3.12
C THR A 80 -18.88 -12.12 2.01
N GLN A 81 -19.44 -12.47 0.84
CA GLN A 81 -19.45 -11.58 -0.31
C GLN A 81 -20.26 -10.29 -0.07
N PRO A 82 -21.48 -10.33 0.50
CA PRO A 82 -22.20 -9.11 0.84
C PRO A 82 -21.41 -8.22 1.82
N LEU A 83 -20.80 -8.81 2.84
CA LEU A 83 -19.99 -8.07 3.81
C LEU A 83 -18.78 -7.39 3.17
N LEU A 84 -18.11 -8.07 2.23
CA LEU A 84 -16.99 -7.49 1.47
C LEU A 84 -17.45 -6.34 0.58
N VAL A 85 -18.64 -6.45 -0.03
CA VAL A 85 -19.24 -5.37 -0.83
C VAL A 85 -19.55 -4.16 0.06
N TYR A 86 -20.26 -4.36 1.17
CA TYR A 86 -20.56 -3.27 2.12
C TYR A 86 -19.30 -2.63 2.69
N LYS A 87 -18.29 -3.43 3.03
CA LYS A 87 -17.00 -2.89 3.48
C LYS A 87 -16.37 -2.00 2.39
N ALA A 88 -16.37 -2.45 1.14
CA ALA A 88 -15.80 -1.68 0.04
C ALA A 88 -16.56 -0.36 -0.18
N GLU A 89 -17.88 -0.35 -0.08
CA GLU A 89 -18.71 0.86 -0.18
C GLU A 89 -18.44 1.85 0.97
N ILE A 90 -18.30 1.34 2.19
CA ILE A 90 -17.90 2.14 3.35
C ILE A 90 -16.51 2.74 3.11
N ASP A 91 -15.52 1.91 2.74
CA ASP A 91 -14.16 2.36 2.47
C ASP A 91 -14.13 3.45 1.39
N GLU A 92 -14.88 3.28 0.29
CA GLU A 92 -14.95 4.27 -0.79
C GLU A 92 -15.62 5.57 -0.33
N THR A 93 -16.68 5.48 0.47
CA THR A 93 -17.35 6.66 1.06
C THR A 93 -16.39 7.47 1.93
N PHE A 94 -15.64 6.81 2.82
CA PHE A 94 -14.66 7.46 3.68
C PHE A 94 -13.42 7.94 2.91
N LYS A 95 -13.07 7.27 1.81
CA LYS A 95 -12.03 7.73 0.90
C LYS A 95 -12.40 9.06 0.25
N LEU A 96 -13.63 9.22 -0.26
CA LEU A 96 -14.11 10.49 -0.79
C LEU A 96 -14.06 11.64 0.23
N LEU A 97 -14.33 11.35 1.50
CA LEU A 97 -14.23 12.34 2.59
C LEU A 97 -12.79 12.64 3.00
N SER A 98 -11.92 11.64 2.98
CA SER A 98 -10.54 11.77 3.46
C SER A 98 -9.56 12.30 2.40
N GLU A 99 -9.82 12.07 1.11
CA GLU A 99 -8.97 12.52 0.01
C GLU A 99 -8.72 14.05 0.02
N PRO A 100 -9.74 14.92 0.14
CA PRO A 100 -9.52 16.37 0.24
C PRO A 100 -8.67 16.76 1.46
N LEU A 101 -8.80 16.05 2.59
CA LEU A 101 -8.00 16.30 3.78
C LEU A 101 -6.54 15.85 3.59
N VAL A 102 -6.32 14.72 2.93
CA VAL A 102 -4.98 14.23 2.57
C VAL A 102 -4.29 15.22 1.63
N GLU A 103 -5.00 15.71 0.60
CA GLU A 103 -4.46 16.69 -0.33
C GLU A 103 -4.21 18.04 0.36
N ALA A 104 -5.14 18.53 1.20
CA ALA A 104 -4.94 19.75 1.97
C ALA A 104 -3.71 19.66 2.89
N ASN A 105 -3.51 18.51 3.56
CA ASN A 105 -2.33 18.26 4.39
C ASN A 105 -1.04 18.26 3.55
N LYS A 106 -1.05 17.60 2.40
CA LYS A 106 0.08 17.55 1.47
C LYS A 106 0.45 18.94 0.94
N VAL A 107 -0.52 19.71 0.45
CA VAL A 107 -0.32 21.08 -0.05
C VAL A 107 0.20 21.99 1.06
N THR A 108 -0.36 21.90 2.27
CA THR A 108 0.08 22.72 3.41
C THR A 108 1.53 22.39 3.78
N LYS A 109 1.89 21.11 3.86
CA LYS A 109 3.28 20.67 4.10
C LYS A 109 4.24 21.19 3.03
N GLN A 110 3.85 21.10 1.75
CA GLN A 110 4.66 21.60 0.65
C GLN A 110 4.89 23.12 0.75
N LYS A 111 3.85 23.90 1.08
CA LYS A 111 3.97 25.35 1.29
C LYS A 111 4.89 25.70 2.46
N VAL A 112 4.79 24.98 3.58
CA VAL A 112 5.67 25.16 4.73
C VAL A 112 7.13 24.84 4.38
N LEU A 113 7.37 23.78 3.61
CA LEU A 113 8.72 23.43 3.14
C LEU A 113 9.27 24.48 2.17
N ALA A 114 8.45 24.95 1.22
CA ALA A 114 8.84 25.98 0.26
C ALA A 114 9.18 27.31 0.95
N PHE A 115 8.37 27.72 1.93
CA PHE A 115 8.65 28.90 2.73
C PHE A 115 9.98 28.79 3.48
N ARG A 116 10.25 27.65 4.13
CA ARG A 116 11.53 27.43 4.82
C ARG A 116 12.72 27.44 3.88
N ALA A 117 12.57 26.87 2.68
CA ALA A 117 13.62 26.90 1.66
C ALA A 117 13.89 28.34 1.17
N GLU A 118 12.85 29.16 1.06
CA GLU A 118 12.97 30.56 0.66
C GLU A 118 13.61 31.44 1.74
N GLU A 119 13.25 31.24 3.01
CA GLU A 119 13.92 31.93 4.13
C GLU A 119 15.39 31.54 4.25
N GLU A 120 15.71 30.27 4.02
CA GLU A 120 17.09 29.79 3.93
C GLU A 120 17.85 30.45 2.79
N ARG A 121 17.24 30.56 1.59
CA ARG A 121 17.84 31.21 0.42
C ARG A 121 18.16 32.68 0.72
N LYS A 122 17.20 33.44 1.25
CA LYS A 122 17.41 34.85 1.62
C LYS A 122 18.53 35.01 2.64
N ARG A 123 18.62 34.10 3.60
CA ARG A 123 19.69 34.13 4.61
C ARG A 123 21.05 33.93 3.98
N GLN A 124 21.20 32.92 3.12
CA GLN A 124 22.45 32.65 2.40
C GLN A 124 22.86 33.82 1.51
N GLU A 125 21.90 34.49 0.85
CA GLU A 125 22.15 35.68 0.03
C GLU A 125 22.61 36.88 0.87
N ALA A 126 21.94 37.16 2.00
CA ALA A 126 22.35 38.23 2.91
C ALA A 126 23.75 37.99 3.49
N GLU A 127 24.05 36.74 3.88
CA GLU A 127 25.37 36.35 4.36
C GLU A 127 26.46 36.48 3.27
N ALA A 128 26.14 36.12 2.02
CA ALA A 128 27.07 36.27 0.89
C ALA A 128 27.37 37.75 0.59
N ILE A 129 26.35 38.60 0.53
CA ILE A 129 26.52 40.05 0.32
C ILE A 129 27.35 40.67 1.45
N ASN A 130 27.08 40.29 2.70
CA ASN A 130 27.85 40.79 3.84
C ASN A 130 29.31 40.35 3.78
N ARG A 131 29.58 39.12 3.36
CA ARG A 131 30.94 38.62 3.16
C ARG A 131 31.67 39.41 2.07
N GLU A 132 31.03 39.61 0.91
CA GLU A 132 31.62 40.38 -0.20
C GLU A 132 31.90 41.83 0.19
N LYS A 133 30.97 42.49 0.91
CA LYS A 133 31.15 43.85 1.43
C LYS A 133 32.31 43.95 2.41
N GLN A 134 32.45 42.98 3.32
CA GLN A 134 33.56 42.93 4.27
C GLN A 134 34.89 42.72 3.53
N GLU A 135 34.97 41.80 2.58
CA GLU A 135 36.18 41.55 1.80
C GLU A 135 36.60 42.75 0.94
N LEU A 136 35.64 43.50 0.39
CA LEU A 136 35.92 44.72 -0.36
C LEU A 136 36.43 45.82 0.57
N ALA A 137 35.76 46.06 1.70
CA ALA A 137 36.18 47.05 2.67
C ALA A 137 37.57 46.75 3.26
N GLU A 138 37.89 45.48 3.52
CA GLU A 138 39.23 45.07 3.94
C GLU A 138 40.29 45.33 2.88
N ARG A 139 39.99 45.06 1.60
CA ARG A 139 40.89 45.36 0.48
C ARG A 139 41.12 46.86 0.34
N GLU A 140 40.08 47.68 0.44
CA GLU A 140 40.18 49.13 0.38
C GLU A 140 40.97 49.70 1.56
N ARG A 141 40.75 49.18 2.78
CA ARG A 141 41.53 49.56 3.96
C ARG A 141 43.02 49.27 3.80
N LYS A 142 43.39 48.09 3.29
CA LYS A 142 44.79 47.75 3.02
C LYS A 142 45.42 48.69 1.99
N LEU A 143 44.69 49.00 0.91
CA LEU A 143 45.15 49.94 -0.12
C LEU A 143 45.29 51.38 0.41
N ALA A 144 44.37 51.84 1.25
CA ALA A 144 44.45 53.15 1.88
C ALA A 144 45.64 53.25 2.85
N GLU A 145 45.89 52.19 3.62
CA GLU A 145 47.05 52.09 4.52
C GLU A 145 48.37 52.14 3.75
N GLU A 146 48.48 51.42 2.62
CA GLU A 146 49.65 51.47 1.74
C GLU A 146 49.89 52.85 1.12
N LYS A 147 48.81 53.62 0.86
CA LYS A 147 48.88 54.98 0.29
C LYS A 147 49.00 56.09 1.34
N GLY A 148 48.90 55.77 2.63
CA GLY A 148 48.88 56.76 3.71
C GLY A 148 47.61 57.61 3.75
N GLU A 149 46.51 57.13 3.18
CA GLU A 149 45.20 57.79 3.18
C GLU A 149 44.37 57.36 4.41
N ALA A 150 43.39 58.18 4.79
CA ALA A 150 42.47 57.83 5.88
C ALA A 150 41.65 56.59 5.52
N ALA A 151 41.48 55.68 6.49
CA ALA A 151 40.74 54.44 6.28
C ALA A 151 39.29 54.73 5.85
N PRO A 152 38.75 54.00 4.85
CA PRO A 152 37.35 54.11 4.46
C PRO A 152 36.41 53.72 5.61
N ALA A 153 35.20 54.28 5.60
CA ALA A 153 34.16 54.00 6.58
C ALA A 153 33.77 52.51 6.58
N GLU A 154 33.34 51.98 7.72
CA GLU A 154 32.88 50.59 7.82
C GLU A 154 31.68 50.33 6.91
N PRO A 155 31.63 49.19 6.19
CA PRO A 155 30.56 48.91 5.26
C PRO A 155 29.25 48.66 6.02
N GLU A 156 28.16 49.28 5.56
CA GLU A 156 26.82 48.99 6.07
C GLU A 156 26.42 47.55 5.68
N LEU A 157 26.30 46.69 6.70
CA LEU A 157 25.86 45.30 6.55
C LEU A 157 24.35 45.24 6.31
N VAL A 158 23.94 44.28 5.49
CA VAL A 158 22.52 43.93 5.29
C VAL A 158 22.05 43.09 6.47
N ASP A 159 20.81 43.32 6.92
CA ASP A 159 20.20 42.55 8.00
C ASP A 159 20.01 41.08 7.60
N VAL A 160 20.47 40.15 8.44
CA VAL A 160 20.41 38.70 8.19
C VAL A 160 19.20 38.14 8.94
N PRO A 161 18.23 37.51 8.24
CA PRO A 161 17.09 36.87 8.91
C PRO A 161 17.54 35.86 9.97
N LEU A 162 16.90 35.90 11.15
CA LEU A 162 17.19 35.00 12.27
C LEU A 162 17.00 33.53 11.87
N GLU A 163 17.87 32.64 12.36
CA GLU A 163 17.80 31.21 12.07
C GLU A 163 16.46 30.62 12.56
N PRO A 164 15.67 29.98 11.68
CA PRO A 164 14.40 29.40 12.09
C PRO A 164 14.64 28.27 13.08
N THR A 165 14.02 28.37 14.27
CA THR A 165 14.07 27.29 15.27
C THR A 165 13.62 25.97 14.63
N GLY A 166 14.46 24.93 14.71
CA GLY A 166 14.23 23.65 14.01
C GLY A 166 12.91 22.96 14.38
N ARG A 167 12.29 23.36 15.49
CA ARG A 167 10.97 22.90 15.95
C ARG A 167 10.10 24.09 16.33
N ILE A 168 8.89 24.13 15.77
CA ILE A 168 7.86 25.10 16.12
C ILE A 168 6.83 24.37 16.98
N ARG A 169 6.69 24.81 18.24
CA ARG A 169 5.65 24.32 19.15
C ARG A 169 4.45 25.26 19.09
N THR A 170 3.28 24.70 18.96
CA THR A 170 1.98 25.41 19.02
C THR A 170 1.12 24.77 20.11
N ASP A 171 -0.01 25.39 20.43
CA ASP A 171 -0.98 24.81 21.38
C ASP A 171 -1.56 23.48 20.88
N MET A 172 -1.58 23.28 19.57
CA MET A 172 -2.16 22.12 18.89
C MET A 172 -1.13 21.05 18.51
N GLY A 173 0.17 21.30 18.65
CA GLY A 173 1.18 20.29 18.35
C GLY A 173 2.60 20.80 18.16
N LEU A 174 3.44 19.92 17.61
CA LEU A 174 4.86 20.18 17.35
C LEU A 174 5.15 19.95 15.86
N ALA A 175 5.70 20.96 15.18
CA ALA A 175 6.15 20.85 13.80
C ALA A 175 7.69 20.89 13.73
N GLY A 176 8.29 19.85 13.16
CA GLY A 176 9.74 19.77 12.94
C GLY A 176 10.05 19.14 11.60
N GLN A 177 11.17 19.53 10.99
CA GLN A 177 11.69 18.84 9.81
C GLN A 177 12.50 17.62 10.25
N ARG A 178 12.37 16.54 9.48
CA ARG A 178 13.23 15.35 9.60
C ARG A 178 13.72 14.97 8.22
N MET A 179 14.98 14.54 8.15
CA MET A 179 15.53 13.97 6.93
C MET A 179 15.02 12.54 6.79
N VAL A 180 14.39 12.24 5.65
CA VAL A 180 14.01 10.86 5.29
C VAL A 180 15.02 10.38 4.26
N LYS A 181 15.82 9.38 4.63
CA LYS A 181 16.74 8.75 3.69
C LYS A 181 15.94 7.95 2.67
N LYS A 182 16.03 8.35 1.40
CA LYS A 182 15.54 7.59 0.25
C LYS A 182 16.74 6.91 -0.40
N TRP A 183 16.51 5.76 -1.02
CA TRP A 183 17.53 5.00 -1.72
C TRP A 183 16.94 4.50 -3.03
N GLU A 184 17.82 4.28 -3.99
CA GLU A 184 17.56 3.60 -5.25
C GLU A 184 18.69 2.60 -5.48
N VAL A 185 18.40 1.54 -6.23
CA VAL A 185 19.44 0.56 -6.60
C VAL A 185 20.04 1.01 -7.92
N GLU A 186 21.32 1.41 -7.88
CA GLU A 186 22.07 1.74 -9.10
C GLU A 186 22.44 0.47 -9.88
N ASP A 187 22.98 -0.53 -9.19
CA ASP A 187 23.35 -1.84 -9.76
C ASP A 187 22.95 -2.97 -8.82
N ILE A 188 22.08 -3.86 -9.30
CA ILE A 188 21.57 -5.03 -8.58
C ILE A 188 22.70 -6.04 -8.30
N SER A 189 23.72 -6.12 -9.16
CA SER A 189 24.82 -7.09 -9.01
C SER A 189 25.69 -6.82 -7.78
N GLN A 190 25.72 -5.56 -7.32
CA GLN A 190 26.45 -5.14 -6.12
C GLN A 190 25.61 -5.30 -4.84
N VAL A 191 24.30 -5.51 -4.97
CA VAL A 191 23.42 -5.71 -3.80
C VAL A 191 23.68 -7.10 -3.23
N PRO A 192 24.09 -7.22 -1.95
CA PRO A 192 24.34 -8.52 -1.33
C PRO A 192 23.11 -9.42 -1.41
N ALA A 193 23.33 -10.71 -1.71
CA ALA A 193 22.25 -11.69 -1.92
C ALA A 193 21.25 -11.79 -0.75
N MET A 194 21.66 -11.46 0.48
CA MET A 194 20.78 -11.42 1.66
C MET A 194 19.65 -10.37 1.57
N TYR A 195 19.82 -9.34 0.74
CA TYR A 195 18.80 -8.30 0.50
C TYR A 195 18.00 -8.56 -0.78
N LEU A 196 18.37 -9.59 -1.56
CA LEU A 196 17.67 -9.97 -2.78
C LEU A 196 16.62 -11.04 -2.48
N SER A 197 15.39 -10.81 -2.93
CA SER A 197 14.33 -11.82 -2.89
C SER A 197 14.05 -12.34 -4.29
N VAL A 198 14.01 -13.67 -4.43
CA VAL A 198 13.61 -14.31 -5.69
C VAL A 198 12.11 -14.14 -5.90
N GLU A 199 11.70 -13.60 -7.05
CA GLU A 199 10.29 -13.49 -7.40
C GLU A 199 9.73 -14.87 -7.80
N ALA A 200 9.10 -15.56 -6.84
CA ALA A 200 8.53 -16.89 -7.04
C ALA A 200 7.55 -16.98 -8.22
N GLY A 201 6.81 -15.90 -8.51
CA GLY A 201 5.87 -15.85 -9.64
C GLY A 201 6.55 -16.05 -11.00
N LYS A 202 7.66 -15.35 -11.25
CA LYS A 202 8.46 -15.52 -12.48
C LYS A 202 9.13 -16.89 -12.53
N VAL A 203 9.69 -17.35 -11.42
CA VAL A 203 10.29 -18.69 -11.34
C VAL A 203 9.27 -19.75 -11.71
N ASN A 204 8.07 -19.73 -11.09
CA ASN A 204 7.01 -20.68 -11.37
C ASN A 204 6.55 -20.67 -12.84
N LYS A 205 6.55 -19.51 -13.51
CA LYS A 205 6.22 -19.43 -14.94
C LYS A 205 7.24 -20.17 -15.80
N VAL A 206 8.54 -19.99 -15.54
CA VAL A 206 9.61 -20.67 -16.27
C VAL A 206 9.62 -22.17 -15.99
N VAL A 207 9.46 -22.55 -14.71
CA VAL A 207 9.36 -23.96 -14.29
C VAL A 207 8.19 -24.66 -14.98
N LYS A 208 7.00 -24.04 -15.00
CA LYS A 208 5.82 -24.59 -15.70
C LYS A 208 5.99 -24.69 -17.22
N ALA A 209 6.85 -23.86 -17.81
CA ALA A 209 7.20 -23.93 -19.23
C ALA A 209 8.29 -24.98 -19.54
N GLY A 210 8.79 -25.70 -18.52
CA GLY A 210 9.88 -26.68 -18.67
C GLY A 210 11.28 -26.06 -18.76
N GLY A 211 11.44 -24.78 -18.39
CA GLY A 211 12.73 -24.10 -18.39
C GLY A 211 13.59 -24.42 -17.16
N SER A 212 14.91 -24.30 -17.32
CA SER A 212 15.88 -24.41 -16.21
C SER A 212 16.40 -23.04 -15.80
N ILE A 213 16.60 -22.82 -14.50
CA ILE A 213 17.13 -21.56 -13.95
C ILE A 213 18.41 -21.89 -13.15
N PRO A 214 19.57 -21.31 -13.49
CA PRO A 214 20.79 -21.48 -12.71
C PRO A 214 20.57 -21.15 -11.22
N GLY A 215 21.02 -22.04 -10.34
CA GLY A 215 20.89 -21.88 -8.89
C GLY A 215 19.53 -22.32 -8.32
N ILE A 216 18.56 -22.73 -9.15
CA ILE A 216 17.27 -23.30 -8.71
C ILE A 216 17.21 -24.76 -9.13
N ARG A 217 17.08 -25.65 -8.15
CA ARG A 217 16.79 -27.07 -8.41
C ARG A 217 15.31 -27.23 -8.69
N ILE A 218 14.97 -27.86 -9.81
CA ILE A 218 13.60 -28.17 -10.23
C ILE A 218 13.43 -29.69 -10.18
N TRP A 219 12.32 -30.16 -9.61
CA TRP A 219 11.96 -31.58 -9.57
C TRP A 219 10.45 -31.75 -9.71
N GLU A 220 10.02 -32.91 -10.19
CA GLU A 220 8.61 -33.26 -10.38
C GLU A 220 8.20 -34.29 -9.32
N GLU A 221 7.07 -34.05 -8.67
CA GLU A 221 6.43 -35.01 -7.77
C GLU A 221 5.08 -35.41 -8.38
N PRO A 222 4.80 -36.71 -8.52
CA PRO A 222 3.52 -37.17 -9.03
C PRO A 222 2.43 -36.77 -8.04
N THR A 223 1.47 -35.98 -8.50
CA THR A 223 0.29 -35.58 -7.71
C THR A 223 -0.97 -36.09 -8.39
N LEU A 224 -1.94 -36.54 -7.58
CA LEU A 224 -3.23 -36.97 -8.09
C LEU A 224 -4.15 -35.74 -8.24
N ALA A 225 -4.48 -35.40 -9.47
CA ALA A 225 -5.48 -34.39 -9.78
C ALA A 225 -6.83 -35.07 -10.05
N VAL A 226 -7.86 -34.69 -9.30
CA VAL A 226 -9.25 -35.11 -9.55
C VAL A 226 -10.07 -33.87 -9.88
N THR A 227 -10.69 -33.89 -11.06
CA THR A 227 -11.58 -32.82 -11.52
C THR A 227 -13.01 -33.33 -11.43
N ALA A 228 -13.79 -32.77 -10.51
CA ALA A 228 -15.22 -33.05 -10.45
C ALA A 228 -15.91 -32.61 -11.75
N ARG A 229 -16.78 -33.47 -12.28
CA ARG A 229 -17.64 -33.14 -13.42
C ARG A 229 -18.68 -32.11 -12.95
N ARG A 230 -18.76 -30.96 -13.62
CA ARG A 230 -19.86 -30.01 -13.40
C ARG A 230 -21.13 -30.62 -14.00
N HIS A 231 -22.20 -30.67 -13.21
CA HIS A 231 -23.54 -30.86 -13.76
C HIS A 231 -24.02 -29.48 -14.23
N ASP A 232 -24.26 -29.36 -15.53
CA ASP A 232 -24.93 -28.21 -16.15
C ASP A 232 -26.41 -28.16 -15.73
#